data_AF-A0A8K1C403-F1
#
_entry.id   AF-A0A8K1C403-F1
#
_cell.length_a   1.000
_cell.length_b   1.000
_cell.length_c   1.000
_cell.angle_alpha   90.00
_cell.angle_beta   90.00
_cell.angle_gamma   90.00
#
_symmetry.space_group_name_H-M   'P 1'
#
loop_
_entity.id
_entity.type
_entity.pdbx_description
1 polymer ?
#
loop_
_entity_poly.entity_id
_entity_poly.type
_entity_poly.pdbx_seq_one_letter_code
_entity_poly.pdbx_strand_id
1 'polypeptide(L)'
;MGGKQSRVETSDVHTELRAEGDGEGPVKTTISITPALRDQIQDLQNGGTGAPAVAMPQLTPEQEAVLKDQLRQAYLKGAEDYKKKAETEQKCSTLTDSAKHAQFAKEQEAREDARVQQLVKEINQKKYRAPLNDVQCSAEREKCLQCYRDKQSDILKCREVADAFIRCAQQTTEQFVKEN
;
A
#
# COMPACT_ATOMS: atom_id res chain seq x y z
N MET A 1 -9.31 33.08 -20.61
CA MET A 1 -10.61 33.16 -19.90
C MET A 1 -10.99 31.73 -19.50
N GLY A 2 -10.31 31.13 -18.51
CA GLY A 2 -10.69 31.20 -17.08
C GLY A 2 -11.93 30.32 -16.88
N GLY A 3 -11.92 29.13 -16.28
CA GLY A 3 -11.23 28.64 -15.09
C GLY A 3 -12.29 27.82 -14.35
N LYS A 4 -12.35 26.50 -14.57
CA LYS A 4 -13.30 25.64 -13.86
C LYS A 4 -12.69 25.29 -12.50
N GLN A 5 -13.15 25.99 -11.46
CA GLN A 5 -12.83 25.69 -10.08
C GLN A 5 -13.50 24.36 -9.70
N SER A 6 -12.71 23.31 -9.51
CA SER A 6 -13.14 22.13 -8.75
C SER A 6 -12.77 22.42 -7.29
N ARG A 7 -13.73 22.98 -6.57
CA ARG A 7 -13.65 23.23 -5.13
C ARG A 7 -14.19 21.98 -4.44
N VAL A 8 -13.29 21.19 -3.87
CA VAL A 8 -13.63 20.15 -2.90
C VAL A 8 -14.00 20.88 -1.61
N GLU A 9 -15.29 21.00 -1.32
CA GLU A 9 -15.78 21.42 0.00
C GLU A 9 -15.80 20.18 0.90
N THR A 10 -14.76 20.04 1.71
CA THR A 10 -14.82 19.24 2.94
C THR A 10 -14.91 20.21 4.10
N SER A 11 -16.12 20.43 4.60
CA SER A 11 -16.34 21.15 5.84
C SER A 11 -17.52 20.53 6.59
N ASP A 12 -17.16 20.03 7.78
CA ASP A 12 -18.00 19.87 8.96
C ASP A 12 -19.08 18.77 8.95
N VAL A 13 -18.61 17.50 8.99
CA VAL A 13 -19.37 16.47 9.72
C VAL A 13 -19.10 16.71 11.21
N HIS A 14 -20.05 17.42 11.82
CA HIS A 14 -20.28 17.50 13.25
C HIS A 14 -20.00 16.12 13.90
N THR A 15 -18.89 16.01 14.62
CA THR A 15 -18.65 14.88 15.51
C THR A 15 -19.48 15.13 16.76
N GLU A 16 -20.80 14.92 16.68
CA GLU A 16 -21.62 14.77 17.87
C GLU A 16 -21.23 13.45 18.53
N LEU A 17 -20.34 13.53 19.50
CA LEU A 17 -20.16 12.51 20.53
C LEU A 17 -21.51 12.34 21.22
N ARG A 18 -22.32 11.39 20.75
CA ARG A 18 -23.42 10.84 21.55
C ARG A 18 -22.79 10.25 22.82
N ALA A 19 -22.92 10.99 23.92
CA ALA A 19 -22.95 10.40 25.24
C ALA A 19 -24.26 9.61 25.32
N GLU A 20 -24.23 8.34 24.91
CA GLU A 20 -25.29 7.42 25.29
C GLU A 20 -25.15 7.16 26.78
N GLY A 21 -26.08 7.74 27.54
CA GLY A 21 -26.11 7.70 28.98
C GLY A 21 -26.13 6.27 29.49
N ASP A 22 -25.22 6.01 30.43
CA ASP A 22 -25.27 4.87 31.33
C ASP A 22 -26.66 4.78 31.97
N GLY A 23 -27.37 3.69 31.66
CA GLY A 23 -28.53 3.28 32.42
C GLY A 23 -28.10 2.75 33.79
N GLU A 24 -27.87 3.65 34.75
CA GLU A 24 -27.86 3.31 36.17
C GLU A 24 -29.27 2.96 36.63
N GLY A 25 -29.68 1.71 36.36
CA GLY A 25 -30.67 1.02 37.16
C GLY A 25 -29.95 0.04 38.09
N PRO A 26 -30.34 -0.10 39.37
CA PRO A 26 -29.73 -1.09 40.24
C PRO A 26 -29.94 -2.48 39.63
N VAL A 27 -28.84 -3.17 39.31
CA VAL A 27 -28.84 -4.54 38.79
C VAL A 27 -29.46 -5.44 39.85
N LYS A 28 -30.76 -5.74 39.71
CA LYS A 28 -31.47 -6.67 40.59
C LYS A 28 -31.09 -8.10 40.19
N THR A 29 -30.09 -8.67 40.85
CA THR A 29 -29.81 -10.11 40.77
C THR A 29 -30.60 -10.85 41.84
N THR A 30 -31.54 -11.70 41.41
CA THR A 30 -32.27 -12.60 42.31
C THR A 30 -31.47 -13.89 42.47
N ILE A 31 -30.98 -14.16 43.68
CA ILE A 31 -30.28 -15.41 44.01
C ILE A 31 -31.28 -16.35 44.68
N SER A 32 -31.51 -17.53 44.10
CA SER A 32 -32.34 -18.57 44.69
C SER A 32 -31.54 -19.34 45.75
N ILE A 33 -31.82 -19.05 47.01
CA ILE A 33 -31.17 -19.70 48.16
C ILE A 33 -31.91 -20.99 48.50
N THR A 34 -31.17 -22.09 48.64
CA THR A 34 -31.72 -23.39 49.07
C THR A 34 -32.16 -23.33 50.55
N PRO A 35 -33.20 -24.08 50.95
CA PRO A 35 -33.70 -24.06 52.34
C PRO A 35 -32.60 -24.33 53.38
N ALA A 36 -31.67 -25.25 53.09
CA ALA A 36 -30.56 -25.58 53.96
C ALA A 36 -29.62 -24.39 54.26
N LEU A 37 -29.39 -23.51 53.28
CA LEU A 37 -28.54 -22.34 53.48
C LEU A 37 -29.27 -21.22 54.24
N ARG A 38 -30.61 -21.15 54.13
CA ARG A 38 -31.44 -20.22 54.90
C ARG A 38 -31.43 -20.57 56.38
N ASP A 39 -31.59 -21.84 56.71
CA ASP A 39 -31.56 -22.33 58.10
C ASP A 39 -30.18 -22.10 58.73
N GLN A 40 -29.12 -22.29 57.97
CA GLN A 40 -27.75 -22.06 58.42
C GLN A 40 -27.45 -20.57 58.72
N ILE A 41 -28.05 -19.64 57.97
CA ILE A 41 -27.93 -18.19 58.25
C ILE A 41 -28.74 -17.82 59.49
N GLN A 42 -29.90 -18.45 59.71
CA GLN A 42 -30.74 -18.23 60.88
C GLN A 42 -30.04 -18.71 62.17
N ASP A 43 -29.38 -19.87 62.11
CA ASP A 43 -28.60 -20.44 63.23
C ASP A 43 -27.36 -19.59 63.56
N LEU A 44 -26.73 -18.97 62.55
CA LEU A 44 -25.61 -18.04 62.76
C LEU A 44 -26.06 -16.71 63.40
N GLN A 45 -27.30 -16.28 63.17
CA GLN A 45 -27.85 -15.05 63.76
C GLN A 45 -28.37 -15.26 65.19
N ASN A 46 -28.86 -16.46 65.50
CA ASN A 46 -29.43 -16.82 66.80
C ASN A 46 -28.49 -17.71 67.61
N GLY A 47 -27.23 -17.30 67.81
CA GLY A 47 -26.41 -17.70 68.97
C GLY A 47 -26.33 -19.20 69.31
N GLY A 48 -26.22 -20.08 68.31
CA GLY A 48 -26.02 -21.52 68.51
C GLY A 48 -24.55 -21.89 68.70
N THR A 49 -24.12 -22.06 69.95
CA THR A 49 -22.87 -22.73 70.31
C THR A 49 -22.89 -24.20 69.88
N GLY A 50 -21.91 -24.63 69.07
CA GLY A 50 -21.52 -26.05 68.98
C GLY A 50 -21.48 -26.69 67.60
N ALA A 51 -20.53 -26.28 66.75
CA ALA A 51 -19.86 -27.17 65.81
C ALA A 51 -18.38 -26.77 65.79
N PRO A 52 -17.43 -27.72 65.66
CA PRO A 52 -16.02 -27.38 65.73
C PRO A 52 -15.76 -26.38 64.61
N ALA A 53 -15.24 -25.20 64.99
CA ALA A 53 -14.63 -24.31 64.05
C ALA A 53 -13.65 -25.16 63.24
N VAL A 54 -14.00 -25.48 61.99
CA VAL A 54 -12.98 -25.86 61.02
C VAL A 54 -12.12 -24.63 60.98
N ALA A 55 -11.02 -24.69 61.73
CA ALA A 55 -10.03 -23.65 61.76
C ALA A 55 -9.72 -23.40 60.28
N MET A 56 -10.15 -22.25 59.77
CA MET A 56 -9.43 -21.67 58.66
C MET A 56 -7.98 -21.72 59.11
N PRO A 57 -7.06 -22.31 58.32
CA PRO A 57 -5.67 -22.32 58.70
C PRO A 57 -5.36 -20.86 59.01
N GLN A 58 -5.10 -20.54 60.28
CA GLN A 58 -4.67 -19.20 60.62
C GLN A 58 -3.32 -19.10 59.96
N LEU A 59 -3.29 -18.49 58.77
CA LEU A 59 -2.06 -18.27 58.05
C LEU A 59 -1.17 -17.56 59.06
N THR A 60 -0.01 -18.16 59.30
CA THR A 60 1.04 -17.49 60.06
C THR A 60 1.27 -16.11 59.41
N PRO A 61 1.62 -15.07 60.18
CA PRO A 61 1.81 -13.73 59.64
C PRO A 61 2.83 -13.69 58.47
N GLU A 62 3.78 -14.63 58.45
CA GLU A 62 4.69 -14.84 57.33
C GLU A 62 3.99 -15.38 56.06
N GLN A 63 3.07 -16.34 56.18
CA GLN A 63 2.31 -16.87 55.03
C GLN A 63 1.38 -15.80 54.44
N GLU A 64 0.80 -14.93 55.27
CA GLU A 64 -0.04 -13.82 54.81
C GLU A 64 0.78 -12.78 54.02
N ALA A 65 2.01 -12.50 54.46
CA ALA A 65 2.91 -11.60 53.75
C ALA A 65 3.32 -12.15 52.37
N VAL A 66 3.64 -13.45 52.29
CA VAL A 66 3.97 -14.12 51.01
C VAL A 66 2.78 -14.10 50.05
N LEU A 67 1.57 -14.36 50.54
CA LEU A 67 0.37 -14.33 49.71
C LEU A 67 0.07 -12.92 49.18
N LYS A 68 0.22 -11.89 50.01
CA LYS A 68 0.07 -10.48 49.60
C LYS A 68 1.10 -10.08 48.56
N ASP A 69 2.35 -10.49 48.73
CA ASP A 69 3.41 -10.19 47.75
C ASP A 69 3.15 -10.91 46.42
N GLN A 70 2.76 -12.18 46.45
CA GLN A 70 2.38 -12.93 45.26
C GLN A 70 1.18 -12.30 44.54
N LEU A 71 0.16 -11.85 45.28
CA LEU A 71 -0.99 -11.15 44.70
C LEU A 71 -0.59 -9.84 44.04
N ARG A 72 0.31 -9.07 44.67
CA ARG A 72 0.84 -7.82 44.12
C ARG A 72 1.64 -8.08 42.84
N GLN A 73 2.51 -9.09 42.83
CA GLN A 73 3.28 -9.47 41.65
C GLN A 73 2.37 -9.92 40.51
N ALA A 74 1.33 -10.72 40.81
CA ALA A 74 0.35 -11.14 39.81
C ALA A 74 -0.41 -9.95 39.21
N TYR A 75 -0.79 -8.97 40.03
CA TYR A 75 -1.43 -7.74 39.57
C TYR A 75 -0.51 -6.90 38.67
N LEU A 76 0.73 -6.68 39.09
CA LEU A 76 1.72 -5.92 38.30
C LEU A 76 1.99 -6.60 36.96
N LYS A 77 2.19 -7.92 36.96
CA LYS A 77 2.40 -8.70 35.74
C LYS A 77 1.19 -8.63 34.82
N GLY A 78 -0.03 -8.74 35.36
CA GLY A 78 -1.26 -8.59 34.57
C GLY A 78 -1.38 -7.20 33.93
N ALA A 79 -1.01 -6.14 34.66
CA ALA A 79 -1.01 -4.78 34.15
C ALA A 79 0.02 -4.56 33.03
N GLU A 80 1.22 -5.14 33.16
CA GLU A 80 2.26 -5.10 32.12
C GLU A 80 1.87 -5.91 30.88
N ASP A 81 1.36 -7.13 31.07
CA ASP A 81 0.88 -7.99 29.98
C ASP A 81 -0.25 -7.32 29.20
N TYR A 82 -1.16 -6.62 29.88
CA TYR A 82 -2.22 -5.84 29.24
C TYR A 82 -1.65 -4.68 28.40
N LYS A 83 -0.73 -3.88 28.96
CA LYS A 83 -0.09 -2.78 28.22
C LYS A 83 0.64 -3.30 26.98
N LYS A 84 1.38 -4.40 27.11
CA LYS A 84 2.12 -4.99 25.99
C LYS A 84 1.18 -5.48 24.89
N LYS A 85 0.05 -6.11 25.24
CA LYS A 85 -0.97 -6.53 24.27
C LYS A 85 -1.58 -5.34 23.54
N ALA A 86 -1.98 -4.30 24.27
CA ALA A 86 -2.53 -3.07 23.69
C ALA A 86 -1.55 -2.40 22.71
N GLU A 87 -0.27 -2.32 23.06
CA GLU A 87 0.76 -1.79 22.17
C GLU A 87 0.95 -2.64 20.90
N THR A 88 0.93 -3.97 21.03
CA THR A 88 1.06 -4.85 19.87
C THR A 88 -0.15 -4.78 18.94
N GLU A 89 -1.36 -4.68 19.48
CA GLU A 89 -2.58 -4.52 18.69
C GLU A 89 -2.60 -3.19 17.94
N GLN A 90 -2.18 -2.10 18.60
CA GLN A 90 -2.04 -0.78 17.98
C GLN A 90 -0.93 -0.75 16.90
N LYS A 91 0.19 -1.45 17.12
CA LYS A 91 1.25 -1.59 16.11
C LYS A 91 0.77 -2.42 14.92
N CYS A 92 0.02 -3.49 15.16
CA CYS A 92 -0.55 -4.31 14.08
C CYS A 92 -1.56 -3.51 13.26
N SER A 93 -2.47 -2.75 13.88
CA SER A 93 -3.45 -1.95 13.14
C SER A 93 -2.79 -0.88 12.26
N THR A 94 -1.86 -0.11 12.82
CA THR A 94 -1.11 0.92 12.06
C THR A 94 -0.30 0.35 10.90
N LEU A 95 0.32 -0.81 11.07
CA LEU A 95 1.02 -1.51 9.98
C LEU A 95 0.06 -2.01 8.90
N THR A 96 -1.11 -2.53 9.27
CA THR A 96 -2.10 -2.97 8.28
C THR A 96 -2.67 -1.82 7.47
N ASP A 97 -2.90 -0.66 8.08
CA ASP A 97 -3.39 0.52 7.38
C ASP A 97 -2.31 1.10 6.46
N SER A 98 -1.07 1.17 6.93
CA SER A 98 0.07 1.56 6.09
C SER A 98 0.25 0.62 4.88
N ALA A 99 0.13 -0.70 5.08
CA ALA A 99 0.23 -1.67 4.00
C ALA A 99 -0.90 -1.53 2.98
N LYS A 100 -2.14 -1.28 3.41
CA LYS A 100 -3.28 -1.02 2.52
C LYS A 100 -3.08 0.26 1.71
N HIS A 101 -2.62 1.34 2.35
CA HIS A 101 -2.31 2.59 1.66
C HIS A 101 -1.19 2.41 0.62
N ALA A 102 -0.15 1.63 0.94
CA ALA A 102 0.91 1.33 -0.01
C ALA A 102 0.43 0.51 -1.21
N GLN A 103 -0.47 -0.46 -1.00
CA GLN A 103 -1.08 -1.23 -2.08
C GLN A 103 -1.96 -0.35 -2.98
N PHE A 104 -2.81 0.48 -2.39
CA PHE A 104 -3.66 1.41 -3.13
C PHE A 104 -2.84 2.41 -3.94
N ALA A 105 -1.75 2.95 -3.38
CA ALA A 105 -0.85 3.84 -4.10
C ALA A 105 -0.23 3.15 -5.33
N LYS A 106 0.27 1.92 -5.17
CA LYS A 106 0.81 1.13 -6.29
C LYS A 106 -0.22 0.84 -7.39
N GLU A 107 -1.46 0.56 -7.01
CA GLU A 107 -2.52 0.31 -7.98
C GLU A 107 -2.86 1.58 -8.78
N GLN A 108 -2.86 2.74 -8.13
CA GLN A 108 -3.07 4.02 -8.80
C GLN A 108 -1.91 4.37 -9.74
N GLU A 109 -0.67 4.18 -9.30
CA GLU A 109 0.52 4.35 -10.16
C GLU A 109 0.41 3.47 -11.41
N ALA A 110 0.14 2.18 -11.25
CA ALA A 110 -0.01 1.24 -12.36
C ALA A 110 -1.13 1.65 -13.33
N ARG A 111 -2.24 2.19 -12.80
CA ARG A 111 -3.37 2.65 -13.61
C ARG A 111 -3.04 3.89 -14.43
N GLU A 112 -2.38 4.87 -13.83
CA GLU A 112 -1.98 6.08 -14.55
C GLU A 112 -0.87 5.78 -15.55
N ASP A 113 0.08 4.91 -15.21
CA ASP A 113 1.12 4.46 -16.15
C ASP A 113 0.51 3.80 -17.38
N ALA A 114 -0.49 2.94 -17.21
CA ALA A 114 -1.20 2.32 -18.32
C ALA A 114 -1.89 3.36 -19.22
N ARG A 115 -2.51 4.39 -18.63
CA ARG A 115 -3.13 5.50 -19.39
C ARG A 115 -2.11 6.32 -20.15
N VAL A 116 -0.99 6.67 -19.53
CA VAL A 116 0.09 7.42 -20.16
C VAL A 116 0.66 6.62 -21.33
N GLN A 117 0.90 5.32 -21.16
CA GLN A 117 1.39 4.46 -22.23
C GLN A 117 0.41 4.39 -23.41
N GLN A 118 -0.90 4.26 -23.14
CA GLN A 118 -1.92 4.30 -24.19
C GLN A 118 -1.91 5.65 -24.93
N LEU A 119 -1.88 6.76 -24.20
CA LEU A 119 -1.83 8.09 -24.78
C LEU A 119 -0.56 8.31 -25.62
N VAL A 120 0.59 7.82 -25.14
CA VAL A 120 1.85 7.89 -25.90
C VAL A 120 1.77 7.06 -27.18
N LYS A 121 1.15 5.87 -27.14
CA LYS A 121 0.92 5.06 -28.36
C LYS A 121 0.03 5.79 -29.33
N GLU A 122 -1.09 6.36 -28.87
CA GLU A 122 -1.98 7.16 -29.72
C GLU A 122 -1.27 8.39 -30.31
N ILE A 123 -0.51 9.12 -29.49
CA ILE A 123 0.24 10.29 -29.96
C ILE A 123 1.29 9.86 -30.99
N ASN A 124 2.00 8.75 -30.78
CA ASN A 124 2.96 8.24 -31.76
C ASN A 124 2.29 7.73 -33.04
N GLN A 125 1.08 7.18 -32.95
CA GLN A 125 0.29 6.81 -34.15
C GLN A 125 -0.17 8.05 -34.91
N LYS A 126 -0.65 9.08 -34.19
CA LYS A 126 -1.15 10.35 -34.76
C LYS A 126 -0.01 11.22 -35.31
N LYS A 127 1.15 11.23 -34.65
CA LYS A 127 2.37 11.88 -35.15
C LYS A 127 3.07 10.91 -36.08
N TYR A 128 2.74 10.98 -37.37
CA TYR A 128 3.46 10.25 -38.41
C TYR A 128 4.96 10.53 -38.30
N ARG A 129 5.72 9.51 -37.87
CA ARG A 129 7.17 9.50 -37.99
C ARG A 129 7.48 8.81 -39.31
N ALA A 130 7.78 9.59 -40.34
CA ALA A 130 8.18 9.06 -41.63
C ALA A 130 9.31 8.03 -41.41
N PRO A 131 9.17 6.79 -41.91
CA PRO A 131 10.28 5.86 -41.97
C PRO A 131 11.45 6.56 -42.64
N LEU A 132 12.60 6.59 -41.97
CA LEU A 132 13.83 7.05 -42.58
C LEU A 132 14.20 6.01 -43.63
N ASN A 133 13.74 6.20 -44.86
CA ASN A 133 14.18 5.39 -45.98
C ASN A 133 15.67 5.65 -46.18
N ASP A 134 16.45 4.59 -46.30
CA ASP A 134 17.84 4.73 -46.67
C ASP A 134 17.93 5.44 -48.03
N VAL A 135 18.86 6.37 -48.14
CA VAL A 135 19.04 7.13 -49.38
C VAL A 135 19.58 6.15 -50.42
N GLN A 136 18.74 5.85 -51.39
CA GLN A 136 19.07 4.94 -52.49
C GLN A 136 20.37 5.42 -53.18
N CYS A 137 21.23 4.47 -53.54
CA CYS A 137 22.54 4.72 -54.15
C CYS A 137 23.57 5.45 -53.26
N SER A 138 23.42 5.39 -51.93
CA SER A 138 24.37 5.98 -50.97
C SER A 138 25.81 5.47 -51.15
N ALA A 139 25.98 4.17 -51.40
CA ALA A 139 27.29 3.56 -51.60
C ALA A 139 27.99 4.00 -52.89
N GLU A 140 27.29 4.13 -54.04
CA GLU A 140 27.91 4.67 -55.24
C GLU A 140 28.19 6.18 -55.11
N ARG A 141 27.31 6.92 -54.41
CA ARG A 141 27.50 8.34 -54.14
C ARG A 141 28.78 8.59 -53.34
N GLU A 142 29.02 7.82 -52.27
CA GLU A 142 30.23 7.95 -51.45
C GLU A 142 31.48 7.63 -52.25
N LYS A 143 31.48 6.56 -53.05
CA LYS A 143 32.62 6.23 -53.93
C LYS A 143 32.90 7.33 -54.96
N CYS A 144 31.85 7.94 -55.51
CA CYS A 144 31.98 9.04 -56.47
C CYS A 144 32.60 10.28 -55.82
N LEU A 145 32.11 10.65 -54.63
CA LEU A 145 32.67 11.76 -53.84
C LEU A 145 34.11 11.48 -53.40
N GLN A 146 34.42 10.25 -53.04
CA GLN A 146 35.77 9.84 -52.67
C GLN A 146 36.72 9.92 -53.87
N CYS A 147 36.30 9.46 -55.05
CA CYS A 147 37.10 9.60 -56.26
C CYS A 147 37.39 11.07 -56.61
N TYR A 148 36.40 11.96 -56.49
CA TYR A 148 36.63 13.39 -56.71
C TYR A 148 37.56 14.03 -55.69
N ARG A 149 37.52 13.56 -54.43
CA ARG A 149 38.46 14.00 -53.39
C ARG A 149 39.89 13.56 -53.68
N ASP A 150 40.07 12.35 -54.20
CA ASP A 150 41.38 11.76 -54.47
C ASP A 150 41.98 12.26 -55.80
N LYS A 151 41.14 12.59 -56.79
CA LYS A 151 41.54 12.96 -58.16
C LYS A 151 41.16 14.41 -58.50
N GLN A 152 41.40 15.35 -57.58
CA GLN A 152 41.03 16.77 -57.76
C GLN A 152 41.59 17.43 -59.03
N SER A 153 42.76 16.98 -59.49
CA SER A 153 43.40 17.50 -60.70
C SER A 153 42.83 16.92 -62.01
N ASP A 154 42.11 15.80 -61.95
CA ASP A 154 41.78 15.01 -63.14
C ASP A 154 40.45 14.24 -62.96
N ILE A 155 39.38 15.02 -62.93
CA ILE A 155 37.98 14.63 -62.65
C ILE A 155 37.48 13.54 -63.62
N LEU A 156 38.00 13.53 -64.86
CA LEU A 156 37.60 12.58 -65.90
C LEU A 156 37.95 11.12 -65.57
N LYS A 157 38.92 10.88 -64.67
CA LYS A 157 39.26 9.53 -64.19
C LYS A 157 38.17 8.93 -63.30
N CYS A 158 37.25 9.74 -62.78
CA CYS A 158 36.11 9.30 -61.98
C CYS A 158 34.88 8.96 -62.81
N ARG A 159 34.98 8.99 -64.15
CA ARG A 159 33.87 8.69 -65.06
C ARG A 159 33.17 7.37 -64.74
N GLU A 160 33.93 6.30 -64.53
CA GLU A 160 33.33 4.97 -64.29
C GLU A 160 32.53 4.90 -62.99
N VAL A 161 32.98 5.62 -61.96
CA VAL A 161 32.32 5.70 -60.66
C VAL A 161 31.09 6.61 -60.73
N ALA A 162 31.17 7.69 -61.52
CA ALA A 162 30.04 8.57 -61.81
C ALA A 162 28.96 7.84 -62.65
N ASP A 163 29.36 7.07 -63.66
CA ASP A 163 28.46 6.26 -64.49
C ASP A 163 27.79 5.16 -63.65
N ALA A 164 28.49 4.57 -62.68
CA ALA A 164 27.88 3.65 -61.72
C ALA A 164 26.80 4.32 -60.86
N PHE A 165 27.05 5.53 -60.35
CA PHE A 165 26.04 6.30 -59.60
C PHE A 165 24.82 6.65 -60.46
N ILE A 166 25.03 7.08 -61.71
CA ILE A 166 23.94 7.41 -62.63
C ILE A 166 23.10 6.17 -62.94
N ARG A 167 23.73 5.02 -63.19
CA ARG A 167 23.01 3.75 -63.43
C ARG A 167 22.16 3.34 -62.24
N CYS A 168 22.70 3.43 -61.02
CA CYS A 168 21.91 3.15 -59.82
C CYS A 168 20.71 4.11 -59.72
N ALA A 169 20.93 5.42 -59.89
CA ALA A 169 19.86 6.40 -59.83
C ALA A 169 18.75 6.12 -60.85
N GLN A 170 19.11 5.77 -62.09
CA GLN A 170 18.15 5.39 -63.13
C GLN A 170 17.35 4.15 -62.73
N GLN A 171 18.02 3.08 -62.30
CA GLN A 171 17.36 1.85 -61.86
C GLN A 171 16.40 2.09 -60.70
N THR A 172 16.80 2.90 -59.71
CA THR A 172 15.94 3.25 -58.59
C THR A 172 14.72 4.07 -59.04
N THR A 173 14.91 5.06 -59.94
CA THR A 173 13.78 5.84 -60.45
C THR A 173 12.80 4.98 -61.26
N GLU A 174 13.31 4.03 -62.05
CA GLU A 174 12.46 3.11 -62.81
C GLU A 174 11.71 2.12 -61.90
N GLN A 175 12.34 1.64 -60.82
CA GLN A 175 11.68 0.79 -59.84
C GLN A 175 10.60 1.56 -59.07
N PHE A 176 10.90 2.77 -58.61
CA PHE A 176 9.94 3.61 -57.90
C PHE A 176 8.72 3.98 -58.76
N VAL A 177 8.90 4.25 -60.05
CA VAL A 177 7.79 4.54 -60.98
C VAL A 177 6.96 3.30 -61.32
N LYS A 178 7.51 2.08 -61.21
CA LYS A 178 6.78 0.82 -61.45
C LYS A 178 6.00 0.33 -60.22
N GLU A 179 6.45 0.70 -59.02
CA GLU A 179 5.83 0.29 -57.75
C GLU A 179 4.73 1.25 -57.26
N ASN A 180 4.62 2.44 -57.84
CA ASN A 180 3.52 3.39 -57.62
C ASN A 180 2.49 3.35 -58.76
#